data_AF-A0A5J5A046-F1
#
_entry.id   AF-A0A5J5A046-F1
#
_cell.length_a   1.000
_cell.length_b   1.000
_cell.length_c   1.000
_cell.angle_alpha   90.00
_cell.angle_beta   90.00
_cell.angle_gamma   90.00
#
_symmetry.space_group_name_H-M   'P 1'
#
loop_
_entity.id
_entity.type
_entity.pdbx_description
1 polymer ?
#
loop_
_entity_poly.entity_id
_entity_poly.type
_entity_poly.pdbx_seq_one_letter_code
_entity_poly.pdbx_strand_id
1 'polypeptide(L)'
;MSVKSTQSSYRDRTQEFQNVAEKLKQSLSSASNAPSSSGSKAEGPRSAVLIQSEFNKRASKIGFGIHQTSQKLSKLAKLAKRTSVFDDPTMEIQELTAVIKQDITALNSACGRPAACLQFPK
;
A
#
# COMPACT_ATOMS: atom_id res chain seq x y z
N MET A 1 20.60 -21.37 39.17
CA MET A 1 19.86 -21.60 37.90
C MET A 1 19.98 -20.34 37.07
N SER A 2 20.87 -20.31 36.07
CA SER A 2 21.11 -19.11 35.26
C SER A 2 20.17 -19.11 34.06
N VAL A 3 19.20 -18.21 34.08
CA VAL A 3 18.23 -18.06 32.99
C VAL A 3 18.91 -17.42 31.78
N LYS A 4 18.94 -18.15 30.66
CA LYS A 4 19.47 -17.68 29.38
C LYS A 4 18.39 -16.82 28.71
N SER A 5 18.60 -15.51 28.68
CA SER A 5 17.72 -14.59 27.97
C SER A 5 17.75 -14.92 26.47
N THR A 6 16.58 -15.21 25.91
CA THR A 6 16.37 -15.44 24.49
C THR A 6 16.59 -14.13 23.74
N GLN A 7 17.79 -13.97 23.19
CA GLN A 7 18.13 -12.88 22.29
C GLN A 7 17.28 -12.98 21.02
N SER A 8 16.13 -12.33 21.01
CA SER A 8 15.51 -11.91 19.76
C SER A 8 16.53 -11.05 19.04
N SER A 9 17.03 -11.55 17.91
CA SER A 9 18.05 -10.90 17.08
C SER A 9 17.46 -9.66 16.42
N TYR A 10 17.19 -8.63 17.20
CA TYR A 10 16.90 -7.30 16.70
C TYR A 10 18.23 -6.73 16.21
N ARG A 11 18.53 -6.93 14.94
CA ARG A 11 19.60 -6.18 14.27
C ARG A 11 19.11 -4.75 14.05
N ASP A 12 19.83 -3.78 14.60
CA ASP A 12 19.62 -2.38 14.29
C ASP A 12 20.07 -2.10 12.85
N ARG A 13 19.10 -1.89 11.95
CA ARG A 13 19.32 -1.61 10.53
C ARG A 13 19.29 -0.10 10.21
N THR A 14 19.27 0.75 11.23
CA THR A 14 19.20 2.21 11.05
C THR A 14 20.35 2.72 10.18
N GLN A 15 21.56 2.17 10.35
CA GLN A 15 22.71 2.54 9.53
C GLN A 15 22.54 2.19 8.05
N GLU A 16 21.95 1.02 7.74
CA GLU A 16 21.65 0.64 6.36
C GLU A 16 20.63 1.58 5.72
N PHE A 17 19.59 1.96 6.49
CA PHE A 17 18.59 2.92 6.05
C PHE A 17 19.20 4.30 5.76
N GLN A 18 20.04 4.82 6.67
CA GLN A 18 20.74 6.09 6.48
C GLN A 18 21.61 6.08 5.21
N ASN A 19 22.35 4.99 4.98
CA ASN A 19 23.19 4.84 3.79
C ASN A 19 22.36 4.83 2.49
N VAL A 20 21.17 4.23 2.51
CA VAL A 20 20.25 4.24 1.35
C VAL A 20 19.64 5.62 1.13
N ALA A 21 19.22 6.30 2.21
CA ALA A 21 18.65 7.65 2.14
C ALA A 21 19.65 8.67 1.58
N GLU A 22 20.91 8.64 2.04
CA GLU A 22 21.97 9.53 1.53
C GLU A 22 22.28 9.26 0.06
N LYS A 23 22.32 8.00 -0.39
CA LYS A 23 22.49 7.67 -1.82
C LYS A 23 21.37 8.22 -2.70
N LEU A 24 20.12 8.19 -2.22
CA LEU A 24 18.98 8.76 -2.92
C LEU A 24 19.05 10.29 -2.97
N LYS A 25 19.44 10.93 -1.86
CA LYS A 25 19.63 12.39 -1.78
C LYS A 25 20.73 12.85 -2.74
N GLN A 26 21.87 12.17 -2.75
CA GLN A 26 22.99 12.44 -3.66
C GLN A 26 22.59 12.27 -5.13
N SER A 27 21.82 11.23 -5.48
CA SER A 27 21.34 11.03 -6.86
C SER A 27 20.38 12.11 -7.33
N LEU A 28 19.65 12.77 -6.43
CA LEU A 28 18.74 13.87 -6.76
C LEU A 28 19.49 15.21 -6.89
N SER A 29 20.50 15.44 -6.04
CA SER A 29 21.34 16.65 -6.12
C SER A 29 22.31 16.66 -7.31
N SER A 30 22.82 15.50 -7.73
CA SER A 30 23.74 15.38 -8.87
C SER A 30 23.07 15.59 -10.24
N ALA A 31 21.73 15.72 -10.31
CA ALA A 31 21.02 16.03 -11.55
C ALA A 31 21.10 17.52 -11.96
N SER A 32 21.73 18.38 -11.13
CA SER A 32 21.76 19.83 -11.37
C SER A 32 23.03 20.34 -12.07
N ASN A 33 24.10 19.55 -12.23
CA ASN A 33 25.35 20.03 -12.82
C ASN A 33 26.15 18.91 -13.53
N ALA A 34 25.91 18.65 -14.83
CA ALA A 34 26.93 18.26 -15.82
C ALA A 34 26.32 17.92 -17.20
N PRO A 35 27.02 18.23 -18.31
CA PRO A 35 26.50 18.11 -19.67
C PRO A 35 26.60 16.69 -20.24
N SER A 36 25.76 16.45 -21.25
CA SER A 36 25.60 15.24 -22.05
C SER A 36 26.92 14.54 -22.46
N SER A 37 27.05 13.25 -22.12
CA SER A 37 27.87 12.32 -22.91
C SER A 37 27.24 10.93 -22.93
N SER A 38 26.91 10.50 -24.15
CA SER A 38 26.68 9.12 -24.60
C SER A 38 27.49 8.06 -23.84
N GLY A 39 26.84 7.00 -23.37
CA GLY A 39 27.53 5.79 -22.91
C GLY A 39 26.69 4.92 -21.96
N SER A 40 26.31 3.74 -22.47
CA SER A 40 25.82 2.55 -21.74
C SER A 40 24.61 2.71 -20.79
N LYS A 41 23.47 2.26 -21.30
CA LYS A 41 22.26 1.90 -20.54
C LYS A 41 22.60 0.93 -19.41
N ALA A 42 22.79 1.45 -18.20
CA ALA A 42 22.71 0.66 -16.98
C ALA A 42 21.22 0.48 -16.64
N GLU A 43 20.61 -0.61 -17.11
CA GLU A 43 19.25 -1.05 -16.74
C GLU A 43 19.17 -1.65 -15.31
N GLY A 44 20.11 -1.28 -14.43
CA GLY A 44 20.08 -1.60 -13.00
C GLY A 44 19.54 -0.43 -12.16
N PRO A 45 19.51 -0.59 -10.83
CA PRO A 45 18.41 -0.53 -9.85
C PRO A 45 17.26 0.50 -9.99
N ARG A 46 17.32 1.47 -10.91
CA ARG A 46 16.30 2.54 -11.03
C ARG A 46 14.92 1.99 -11.41
N SER A 47 14.87 0.99 -12.29
CA SER A 47 13.63 0.30 -12.65
C SER A 47 13.00 -0.41 -11.44
N ALA A 48 13.80 -1.12 -10.63
CA ALA A 48 13.31 -1.78 -9.42
C ALA A 48 12.79 -0.79 -8.36
N VAL A 49 13.44 0.36 -8.19
CA VAL A 49 12.98 1.43 -7.28
C VAL A 49 11.66 2.06 -7.75
N LEU A 50 11.50 2.28 -9.07
CA LEU A 50 10.25 2.77 -9.65
C LEU A 50 9.12 1.73 -9.53
N ILE A 51 9.41 0.45 -9.76
CA ILE A 51 8.44 -0.66 -9.59
C ILE A 51 8.03 -0.80 -8.12
N GLN A 52 8.97 -0.70 -7.17
CA GLN A 52 8.66 -0.71 -5.75
C GLN A 52 7.80 0.50 -5.34
N SER A 53 8.04 1.67 -5.94
CA SER A 53 7.22 2.87 -5.72
C SER A 53 5.79 2.69 -6.21
N GLU A 54 5.59 2.13 -7.40
CA GLU A 54 4.25 1.86 -7.96
C GLU A 54 3.49 0.78 -7.17
N PHE A 55 4.20 -0.27 -6.73
CA PHE A 55 3.64 -1.26 -5.81
C PHE A 55 3.19 -0.60 -4.50
N ASN A 56 4.06 0.19 -3.86
CA ASN A 56 3.75 0.85 -2.61
C ASN A 56 2.58 1.83 -2.74
N LYS A 57 2.49 2.58 -3.85
CA LYS A 57 1.34 3.46 -4.15
C LYS A 57 0.04 2.67 -4.26
N ARG A 58 0.05 1.57 -5.02
CA ARG A 58 -1.13 0.70 -5.19
C ARG A 58 -1.53 0.04 -3.88
N ALA A 59 -0.57 -0.53 -3.15
CA ALA A 59 -0.77 -1.13 -1.84
C ALA A 59 -1.35 -0.13 -0.83
N SER A 60 -0.84 1.11 -0.82
CA SER A 60 -1.36 2.19 0.05
C SER A 60 -2.82 2.51 -0.26
N LYS A 61 -3.17 2.59 -1.55
CA LYS A 61 -4.56 2.85 -1.98
C LYS A 61 -5.50 1.70 -1.58
N ILE A 62 -5.05 0.46 -1.71
CA ILE A 62 -5.81 -0.73 -1.29
C ILE A 62 -6.00 -0.72 0.24
N GLY A 63 -4.93 -0.49 1.00
CA GLY A 63 -5.00 -0.41 2.47
C GLY A 63 -5.95 0.69 2.95
N PHE A 64 -5.91 1.85 2.31
CA PHE A 64 -6.86 2.94 2.58
C PHE A 64 -8.30 2.53 2.28
N GLY A 65 -8.56 1.92 1.12
CA GLY A 65 -9.90 1.47 0.75
C GLY A 65 -10.44 0.40 1.72
N ILE A 66 -9.60 -0.57 2.14
CA ILE A 66 -9.97 -1.57 3.15
C ILE A 66 -10.37 -0.88 4.46
N HIS A 67 -9.59 0.09 4.92
CA HIS A 67 -9.89 0.83 6.15
C HIS A 67 -11.24 1.57 6.04
N GLN A 68 -11.48 2.24 4.91
CA GLN A 68 -12.73 2.96 4.67
C GLN A 68 -13.95 2.02 4.65
N THR A 69 -13.86 0.90 3.92
CA THR A 69 -14.91 -0.13 3.91
C THR A 69 -15.17 -0.70 5.30
N SER A 70 -14.12 -0.92 6.09
CA SER A 70 -14.23 -1.41 7.47
C SER A 70 -15.00 -0.44 8.37
N GLN A 71 -14.78 0.87 8.23
CA GLN A 71 -15.55 1.87 8.96
C GLN A 71 -17.04 1.85 8.58
N LYS A 72 -17.35 1.76 7.27
CA LYS A 72 -18.74 1.66 6.78
C LYS A 72 -19.43 0.40 7.31
N LEU A 73 -18.74 -0.74 7.32
CA LEU A 73 -19.22 -1.99 7.92
C LEU A 73 -19.53 -1.84 9.40
N SER A 74 -18.67 -1.15 10.16
CA SER A 74 -18.91 -0.86 11.58
C SER A 74 -20.17 -0.02 11.79
N LYS A 75 -20.39 1.00 10.94
CA LYS A 75 -21.61 1.82 10.95
C LYS A 75 -22.84 0.99 10.62
N LEU A 76 -22.78 0.19 9.56
CA LEU A 76 -23.87 -0.71 9.15
C LEU A 76 -24.23 -1.69 10.28
N ALA A 77 -23.23 -2.27 10.94
CA ALA A 77 -23.46 -3.17 12.06
C ALA A 77 -24.15 -2.48 13.25
N LYS A 78 -23.89 -1.19 13.50
CA LYS A 78 -24.59 -0.41 14.52
C LYS A 78 -26.04 -0.15 14.13
N LEU A 79 -26.30 0.22 12.88
CA LEU A 79 -27.66 0.46 12.37
C LEU A 79 -28.50 -0.82 12.38
N ALA A 80 -27.93 -1.95 11.94
CA ALA A 80 -28.61 -3.24 11.95
C ALA A 80 -29.00 -3.72 13.36
N LYS A 81 -28.23 -3.32 14.39
CA LYS A 81 -28.54 -3.62 15.80
C LYS A 81 -29.55 -2.67 16.42
N ARG A 82 -29.70 -1.47 15.85
CA ARG A 82 -30.60 -0.44 16.37
C ARG A 82 -31.99 -0.68 15.79
N THR A 83 -32.76 -1.56 16.44
CA THR A 83 -34.17 -1.77 16.14
C THR A 83 -34.99 -0.69 16.86
N SER A 84 -35.18 0.47 16.21
CA SER A 84 -36.04 1.54 16.72
C SER A 84 -37.34 1.60 15.92
N VAL A 85 -38.48 1.60 16.61
CA VAL A 85 -39.83 1.55 16.00
C VAL A 85 -40.24 2.87 15.34
N PHE A 86 -39.55 3.97 15.66
CA PHE A 86 -39.89 5.31 15.21
C PHE A 86 -38.91 5.87 14.17
N ASP A 87 -37.76 5.24 14.03
CA ASP A 87 -36.64 5.75 13.25
C ASP A 87 -36.05 4.54 12.52
N ASP A 88 -36.77 4.10 11.48
CA ASP A 88 -36.44 2.90 10.72
C ASP A 88 -35.18 3.14 9.88
N PRO A 89 -34.04 2.51 10.21
CA PRO A 89 -32.80 2.71 9.49
C PRO A 89 -32.76 1.95 8.15
N THR A 90 -33.85 1.31 7.71
CA THR A 90 -33.87 0.45 6.51
C THR A 90 -33.30 1.12 5.27
N MET A 91 -33.63 2.38 5.02
CA MET A 91 -33.14 3.11 3.84
C MET A 91 -31.62 3.36 3.92
N GLU A 92 -31.13 3.80 5.08
CA GLU A 92 -29.70 4.03 5.33
C GLU A 92 -28.90 2.72 5.28
N ILE A 93 -29.48 1.62 5.77
CA ILE A 93 -28.89 0.28 5.69
C ILE A 93 -28.77 -0.15 4.22
N GLN A 94 -29.82 0.03 3.41
CA GLN A 94 -29.78 -0.33 2.00
C GLN A 94 -28.72 0.48 1.23
N GLU A 95 -28.65 1.78 1.46
CA GLU A 95 -27.66 2.66 0.84
C GLU A 95 -26.23 2.27 1.25
N LEU A 96 -25.95 2.14 2.56
CA LEU A 96 -24.64 1.72 3.05
C LEU A 96 -24.25 0.34 2.51
N THR A 97 -25.20 -0.59 2.40
CA THR A 97 -24.96 -1.91 1.83
C THR A 97 -24.55 -1.83 0.36
N ALA A 98 -25.26 -1.02 -0.44
CA ALA A 98 -24.94 -0.82 -1.85
C ALA A 98 -23.53 -0.23 -2.03
N VAL A 99 -23.20 0.79 -1.25
CA VAL A 99 -21.87 1.41 -1.25
C VAL A 99 -20.77 0.42 -0.82
N ILE A 100 -20.99 -0.36 0.24
CA ILE A 100 -20.02 -1.37 0.69
C ILE A 100 -19.80 -2.44 -0.38
N LYS A 101 -20.86 -2.91 -1.04
CA LYS A 101 -20.72 -3.86 -2.16
C LYS A 101 -19.87 -3.27 -3.29
N GLN A 102 -20.10 -2.01 -3.65
CA GLN A 102 -19.32 -1.32 -4.66
C GLN A 102 -17.85 -1.19 -4.26
N ASP A 103 -17.57 -0.78 -3.02
CA ASP A 103 -16.20 -0.63 -2.50
C ASP A 103 -15.45 -1.97 -2.52
N ILE A 104 -16.10 -3.07 -2.12
CA ILE A 104 -15.50 -4.41 -2.14
C ILE A 104 -15.20 -4.85 -3.57
N THR A 105 -16.11 -4.62 -4.52
CA THR A 105 -15.85 -4.90 -5.93
C THR A 105 -14.64 -4.11 -6.44
N ALA A 106 -14.58 -2.80 -6.13
CA ALA A 106 -13.47 -1.96 -6.52
C ALA A 106 -12.13 -2.41 -5.90
N LEU A 107 -12.15 -2.81 -4.62
CA LEU A 107 -10.99 -3.37 -3.92
C LEU A 107 -10.52 -4.69 -4.56
N ASN A 108 -11.45 -5.59 -4.87
CA ASN A 108 -11.13 -6.86 -5.53
C ASN A 108 -10.53 -6.63 -6.92
N SER A 109 -11.02 -5.64 -7.68
CA SER A 109 -10.43 -5.25 -8.95
C SER A 109 -9.02 -4.63 -8.79
N ALA A 110 -8.76 -3.91 -7.70
CA ALA A 110 -7.44 -3.33 -7.41
C ALA A 110 -6.42 -4.37 -6.91
N CYS A 111 -6.87 -5.40 -6.19
CA CYS A 111 -6.07 -6.57 -5.79
C CYS A 111 -5.83 -7.54 -6.96
N GLY A 112 -6.76 -7.57 -7.91
CA GLY A 112 -6.66 -8.31 -9.17
C GLY A 112 -5.37 -7.92 -9.92
N ARG A 113 -4.47 -8.89 -10.00
CA ARG A 113 -3.13 -8.88 -10.58
C ARG A 113 -2.87 -7.76 -11.62
N PRO A 114 -1.76 -7.00 -11.52
CA PRO A 114 -1.35 -6.12 -12.60
C PRO A 114 -1.11 -6.98 -13.84
N ALA A 115 -1.99 -6.89 -14.84
CA ALA A 115 -1.86 -7.56 -16.13
C ALA A 115 -0.52 -7.25 -16.84
N ALA A 116 0.19 -6.21 -16.39
CA ALA A 116 1.52 -5.85 -16.87
C ALA A 116 2.65 -6.84 -16.51
N CYS A 117 2.48 -7.72 -15.52
CA CYS A 117 3.52 -8.72 -15.16
C CYS A 117 3.31 -10.10 -15.82
N LEU A 118 2.39 -10.21 -16.79
CA LEU A 118 2.10 -11.47 -17.48
C LEU A 118 2.80 -11.67 -18.82
N GLN A 119 3.55 -10.68 -19.31
CA GLN A 119 4.37 -10.87 -20.51
C GLN A 119 5.75 -11.40 -20.11
N PHE A 120 5.84 -12.68 -19.76
CA PHE A 120 7.11 -13.40 -19.88
C PHE A 120 7.31 -13.71 -21.37
N PRO A 121 8.37 -13.21 -22.04
CA PRO A 121 8.69 -13.68 -23.37
C PRO A 121 9.05 -15.18 -23.30
N LYS A 122 8.41 -15.98 -24.16
CA LYS A 122 8.92 -17.31 -24.48
C LYS A 122 10.22 -17.20 -25.26
#